data_AF-A0A0C3RYH0-F1
#
_entry.id   AF-A0A0C3RYH0-F1
#
_cell.length_a   1.000
_cell.length_b   1.000
_cell.length_c   1.000
_cell.angle_alpha   90.00
_cell.angle_beta   90.00
_cell.angle_gamma   90.00
#
_symmetry.space_group_name_H-M   'P 1'
#
loop_
_entity.id
_entity.type
_entity.pdbx_description
1 polymer ?
#
loop_
_entity_poly.entity_id
_entity_poly.type
_entity_poly.pdbx_seq_one_letter_code
_entity_poly.pdbx_strand_id
1 'polypeptide(L)'
;VQHPTFYLPLGDLIVQSAADAEGTSTLFRVSKSLLAFNSPVFADMFALPTTSTQDLYDGAPLVQVTDTAEELAALFSALYDPSSLCLPRFDPDIPIRLAGVMRLASKYSIDTIRNRIVDIMNDNWPQTYEQWQIFQAEISAIKAVHKENNGLVDGRSFEERIPEPAAAIRFARDFNIPSILPFAFYTLAGIPQSMDWDESRKVKDFRHHSTVIWMKRTAKWAQLDIVDYRTFVKCREALKNDVVEIMVHFGRK
;
A
#
# COMPACT_ATOMS: atom_id res chain seq x y z
N VAL A 1 3.40 27.06 3.75
CA VAL A 1 4.62 26.74 4.55
C VAL A 1 5.61 26.02 3.65
N GLN A 2 6.93 26.27 3.77
CA GLN A 2 7.93 25.56 2.96
C GLN A 2 8.18 24.14 3.49
N HIS A 3 8.25 23.15 2.61
CA HIS A 3 8.50 21.76 3.01
C HIS A 3 9.96 21.58 3.50
N PRO A 4 10.22 20.97 4.67
CA PRO A 4 11.56 20.93 5.25
C PRO A 4 12.61 20.19 4.41
N THR A 5 12.20 19.13 3.69
CA THR A 5 13.12 18.27 2.93
C THR A 5 13.17 18.61 1.44
N PHE A 6 12.06 19.07 0.88
CA PHE A 6 11.86 19.23 -0.56
C PHE A 6 11.70 20.70 -0.94
N TYR A 7 12.34 21.57 -0.18
CA TYR A 7 12.59 22.95 -0.57
C TYR A 7 14.03 23.09 -1.04
N LEU A 8 14.32 22.52 -2.20
CA LEU A 8 15.69 22.33 -2.69
C LEU A 8 16.31 23.69 -3.07
N PRO A 9 17.51 24.03 -2.57
CA PRO A 9 18.16 25.31 -2.89
C PRO A 9 18.36 25.54 -4.40
N LEU A 10 18.58 24.46 -5.17
CA LEU A 10 18.79 24.49 -6.61
C LEU A 10 17.53 24.15 -7.42
N GLY A 11 16.35 24.05 -6.78
CA GLY A 11 15.11 23.83 -7.50
C GLY A 11 14.69 25.07 -8.30
N ASP A 12 14.14 24.83 -9.49
CA ASP A 12 13.72 25.81 -10.49
C ASP A 12 12.19 25.82 -10.70
N LEU A 13 11.44 25.08 -9.88
CA LEU A 13 9.98 25.06 -9.87
C LEU A 13 9.45 25.06 -8.44
N ILE A 14 8.42 25.87 -8.17
CA ILE A 14 7.63 25.78 -6.94
C ILE A 14 6.33 25.02 -7.22
N VAL A 15 6.08 23.96 -6.46
CA VAL A 15 4.81 23.22 -6.47
C VAL A 15 4.10 23.51 -5.15
N GLN A 16 2.88 24.04 -5.24
CA GLN A 16 2.00 24.30 -4.10
C GLN A 16 0.97 23.18 -3.98
N SER A 17 0.93 22.52 -2.82
CA SER A 17 -0.08 21.52 -2.50
C SER A 17 -1.47 22.12 -2.33
N ALA A 18 -2.48 21.25 -2.36
CA ALA A 18 -3.78 21.58 -1.80
C ALA A 18 -3.64 22.02 -0.33
N ALA A 19 -4.56 22.87 0.11
CA ALA A 19 -4.63 23.30 1.50
C ALA A 19 -5.07 22.13 2.39
N ASP A 20 -4.48 22.03 3.58
CA ASP A 20 -4.91 21.10 4.63
C ASP A 20 -6.24 21.54 5.28
N ALA A 21 -6.68 20.82 6.31
CA ALA A 21 -7.93 21.11 7.01
C ALA A 21 -7.94 22.50 7.68
N GLU A 22 -6.76 23.02 8.00
CA GLU A 22 -6.50 24.33 8.59
C GLU A 22 -6.37 25.44 7.53
N GLY A 23 -6.47 25.11 6.24
CA GLY A 23 -6.36 26.05 5.13
C GLY A 23 -4.92 26.39 4.73
N THR A 24 -3.93 25.61 5.18
CA THR A 24 -2.52 25.84 4.92
C THR A 24 -2.02 24.99 3.76
N SER A 25 -1.46 25.63 2.73
CA SER A 25 -0.75 24.93 1.65
C SER A 25 0.75 24.77 1.97
N THR A 26 1.32 23.66 1.51
CA THR A 26 2.76 23.42 1.55
C THR A 26 3.41 23.75 0.20
N LEU A 27 4.57 24.39 0.24
CA LEU A 27 5.37 24.77 -0.92
C LEU A 27 6.58 23.85 -1.01
N PHE A 28 6.75 23.25 -2.18
CA PHE A 28 7.87 22.41 -2.54
C PHE A 28 8.70 23.14 -3.59
N ARG A 29 10.02 23.13 -3.45
CA ARG A 29 10.95 23.66 -4.45
C ARG A 29 11.73 22.50 -5.05
N VAL A 30 11.40 22.16 -6.29
CA VAL A 30 11.85 20.93 -6.97
C VAL A 30 12.39 21.26 -8.36
N SER A 31 12.89 20.24 -9.06
CA SER A 31 13.50 20.35 -10.37
C SER A 31 12.47 20.10 -11.47
N LYS A 32 12.24 21.12 -12.30
CA LYS A 32 11.35 21.10 -13.45
C LYS A 32 11.76 20.01 -14.45
N SER A 33 13.05 19.90 -14.74
CA SER A 33 13.59 18.92 -15.68
C SER A 33 13.41 17.49 -15.18
N LEU A 34 13.60 17.22 -13.88
CA LEU A 34 13.38 15.90 -13.31
C LEU A 34 11.90 15.49 -13.40
N LEU A 35 10.99 16.41 -13.11
CA LEU A 35 9.55 16.15 -13.24
C LEU A 35 9.15 15.91 -14.69
N ALA A 36 9.58 16.76 -15.62
CA ALA A 36 9.28 16.61 -17.04
C ALA A 36 9.86 15.30 -17.62
N PHE A 37 11.04 14.89 -17.15
CA PHE A 37 11.66 13.64 -17.59
C PHE A 37 10.87 12.40 -17.18
N ASN A 38 10.32 12.40 -15.95
CA ASN A 38 9.62 11.24 -15.40
C ASN A 38 8.11 11.26 -15.67
N SER A 39 7.54 12.41 -16.01
CA SER A 39 6.10 12.61 -16.17
C SER A 39 5.80 13.34 -17.47
N PRO A 40 5.15 12.68 -18.45
CA PRO A 40 4.70 13.35 -19.66
C PRO A 40 3.64 14.42 -19.33
N VAL A 41 2.83 14.22 -18.29
CA VAL A 41 1.84 15.21 -17.83
C VAL A 41 2.52 16.51 -17.40
N PHE A 42 3.61 16.44 -16.61
CA PHE A 42 4.37 17.62 -16.26
C PHE A 42 5.12 18.20 -17.46
N ALA A 43 5.68 17.36 -18.34
CA ALA A 43 6.34 17.83 -19.56
C ALA A 43 5.41 18.66 -20.44
N ASP A 44 4.20 18.16 -20.70
CA ASP A 44 3.17 18.84 -21.48
C ASP A 44 2.71 20.11 -20.78
N MET A 45 2.44 20.05 -19.47
CA MET A 45 2.07 21.23 -18.66
C MET A 45 3.10 22.36 -18.78
N PHE A 46 4.39 22.02 -18.85
CA PHE A 46 5.47 22.99 -18.97
C PHE A 46 5.73 23.47 -20.40
N ALA A 47 5.27 22.75 -21.41
CA ALA A 47 5.41 23.09 -22.82
C ALA A 47 4.30 24.04 -23.32
N LEU A 48 3.17 24.11 -22.62
CA LEU A 48 2.07 25.00 -22.96
C LEU A 48 2.51 26.49 -22.87
N PRO A 49 2.13 27.34 -23.84
CA PRO A 49 2.41 28.76 -23.77
C PRO A 49 1.71 29.35 -22.55
N THR A 50 2.47 29.93 -21.63
CA THR A 50 1.94 30.58 -20.44
C THR A 50 1.23 31.88 -20.85
N THR A 51 -0.10 31.83 -20.88
CA THR A 51 -0.94 32.99 -21.13
C THR A 51 -0.93 33.89 -19.89
N SER A 52 -0.03 34.88 -19.87
CA SER A 52 0.04 36.02 -18.93
C SER A 52 0.29 35.69 -17.44
N THR A 53 1.34 36.33 -16.89
CA THR A 53 1.74 36.35 -15.46
C THR A 53 1.73 34.98 -14.78
N GLN A 54 2.71 34.15 -15.11
CA GLN A 54 3.00 32.98 -14.29
C GLN A 54 3.46 33.49 -12.92
N ASP A 55 2.71 33.19 -11.87
CA ASP A 55 3.04 33.62 -10.51
C ASP A 55 4.44 33.10 -10.16
N LEU A 56 5.31 34.01 -9.73
CA LEU A 56 6.65 33.68 -9.28
C LEU A 56 6.65 33.63 -7.76
N TYR A 57 7.26 32.60 -7.19
CA TYR A 57 7.54 32.49 -5.77
C TYR A 57 9.03 32.22 -5.59
N ASP A 58 9.71 33.03 -4.78
CA ASP A 58 11.18 32.99 -4.58
C ASP A 58 11.97 32.94 -5.91
N GLY A 59 11.49 33.65 -6.93
CA GLY A 59 12.13 33.75 -8.25
C GLY A 59 11.93 32.53 -9.16
N ALA A 60 11.11 31.56 -8.78
CA ALA A 60 10.80 30.38 -9.59
C ALA A 60 9.29 30.33 -9.94
N PRO A 61 8.89 29.74 -11.09
CA PRO A 61 7.49 29.56 -11.44
C PRO A 61 6.73 28.75 -10.40
N LEU A 62 5.56 29.24 -10.01
CA LEU A 62 4.62 28.59 -9.10
C LEU A 62 3.59 27.78 -9.89
N VAL A 63 3.42 26.52 -9.53
CA VAL A 63 2.38 25.63 -10.03
C VAL A 63 1.56 25.13 -8.85
N GLN A 64 0.25 25.36 -8.90
CA GLN A 64 -0.70 24.87 -7.91
C GLN A 64 -1.23 23.51 -8.35
N VAL A 65 -1.20 22.54 -7.44
CA VAL A 65 -1.76 21.21 -7.66
C VAL A 65 -2.83 20.90 -6.62
N THR A 66 -3.71 19.96 -6.94
CA THR A 66 -4.83 19.55 -6.07
C THR A 66 -4.46 18.45 -5.08
N ASP A 67 -3.20 18.03 -5.06
CA ASP A 67 -2.73 16.88 -4.26
C ASP A 67 -2.27 17.34 -2.88
N THR A 68 -2.38 16.45 -1.89
CA THR A 68 -1.99 16.78 -0.51
C THR A 68 -0.47 16.89 -0.38
N ALA A 69 -0.01 17.58 0.67
CA ALA A 69 1.41 17.71 0.95
C ALA A 69 2.07 16.35 1.21
N GLU A 70 1.37 15.42 1.87
CA GLU A 70 1.87 14.09 2.21
C GLU A 70 2.07 13.23 0.96
N GLU A 71 1.08 13.22 0.05
CA GLU A 71 1.19 12.46 -1.21
C GLU A 71 2.32 13.01 -2.09
N LEU A 72 2.45 14.34 -2.18
CA LEU A 72 3.53 14.99 -2.93
C LEU A 72 4.90 14.70 -2.32
N ALA A 73 5.04 14.78 -0.99
CA ALA A 73 6.29 14.46 -0.32
C ALA A 73 6.70 12.99 -0.54
N ALA A 74 5.75 12.06 -0.53
CA ALA A 74 6.00 10.66 -0.80
C ALA A 74 6.40 10.42 -2.28
N LEU A 75 5.73 11.09 -3.23
CA LEU A 75 6.12 11.03 -4.64
C LEU A 75 7.51 11.61 -4.89
N PHE A 76 7.83 12.78 -4.31
CA PHE A 76 9.14 13.39 -4.45
C PHE A 76 10.22 12.54 -3.79
N SER A 77 9.93 11.91 -2.65
CA SER A 77 10.85 10.91 -2.08
C SER A 77 11.15 9.81 -3.09
N ALA A 78 10.14 9.24 -3.75
CA ALA A 78 10.32 8.19 -4.76
C ALA A 78 11.09 8.65 -6.01
N LEU A 79 10.96 9.92 -6.42
CA LEU A 79 11.66 10.48 -7.58
C LEU A 79 13.12 10.86 -7.29
N TYR A 80 13.39 11.45 -6.13
CA TYR A 80 14.72 11.93 -5.76
C TYR A 80 15.58 10.85 -5.09
N ASP A 81 14.95 9.91 -4.41
CA ASP A 81 15.60 8.80 -3.72
C ASP A 81 14.84 7.49 -3.99
N PRO A 82 15.24 6.71 -4.99
CA PRO A 82 14.61 5.41 -5.29
C PRO A 82 14.63 4.43 -4.12
N SER A 83 15.53 4.61 -3.13
CA SER A 83 15.57 3.77 -1.93
C SER A 83 14.38 3.99 -1.00
N SER A 84 13.64 5.09 -1.15
CA SER A 84 12.38 5.32 -0.41
C SER A 84 11.29 4.28 -0.72
N LEU A 85 11.40 3.58 -1.86
CA LEU A 85 10.53 2.46 -2.23
C LEU A 85 11.08 1.09 -1.76
N CYS A 86 12.21 1.05 -1.04
CA CYS A 86 12.73 -0.16 -0.42
C CYS A 86 12.03 -0.41 0.92
N LEU A 87 10.82 -0.95 0.85
CA LEU A 87 10.04 -1.33 2.03
C LEU A 87 10.45 -2.73 2.52
N PRO A 88 10.41 -3.00 3.84
CA PRO A 88 10.63 -4.34 4.37
C PRO A 88 9.64 -5.32 3.76
N ARG A 89 10.13 -6.42 3.16
CA ARG A 89 9.26 -7.47 2.62
C ARG A 89 8.32 -7.96 3.72
N PHE A 90 7.05 -8.16 3.34
CA PHE A 90 5.96 -8.58 4.21
C PHE A 90 5.52 -7.57 5.28
N ASP A 91 5.92 -6.30 5.18
CA ASP A 91 5.32 -5.25 5.99
C ASP A 91 3.81 -5.13 5.66
N PRO A 92 2.90 -5.29 6.65
CA PRO A 92 1.46 -5.26 6.43
C PRO A 92 0.92 -3.88 6.00
N ASP A 93 1.73 -2.82 6.12
CA ASP A 93 1.37 -1.47 5.74
C ASP A 93 1.84 -1.09 4.33
N ILE A 94 2.54 -1.98 3.60
CA ILE A 94 2.98 -1.72 2.21
C ILE A 94 1.85 -1.14 1.35
N PRO A 95 0.64 -1.74 1.28
CA PRO A 95 -0.42 -1.21 0.42
C PRO A 95 -0.85 0.20 0.83
N ILE A 96 -0.92 0.48 2.14
CA ILE A 96 -1.32 1.78 2.68
C ILE A 96 -0.25 2.84 2.37
N ARG A 97 1.03 2.52 2.62
CA ARG A 97 2.17 3.41 2.38
C ARG A 97 2.34 3.75 0.90
N LEU A 98 2.10 2.80 0.02
CA LEU A 98 2.25 2.99 -1.41
C LEU A 98 1.03 3.62 -2.08
N ALA A 99 -0.14 3.67 -1.44
CA ALA A 99 -1.39 4.13 -2.06
C ALA A 99 -1.29 5.58 -2.57
N GLY A 100 -0.76 6.51 -1.76
CA GLY A 100 -0.59 7.90 -2.16
C GLY A 100 0.39 8.06 -3.33
N VAL A 101 1.54 7.39 -3.24
CA VAL A 101 2.56 7.41 -4.31
C VAL A 101 2.00 6.82 -5.61
N MET A 102 1.30 5.69 -5.54
CA MET A 102 0.69 5.03 -6.69
C MET A 102 -0.40 5.89 -7.34
N ARG A 103 -1.19 6.60 -6.53
CA ARG A 103 -2.22 7.54 -7.00
C ARG A 103 -1.60 8.67 -7.80
N LEU A 104 -0.56 9.32 -7.26
CA LEU A 104 0.10 10.42 -7.97
C LEU A 104 0.93 9.93 -9.15
N ALA A 105 1.62 8.79 -9.05
CA ALA A 105 2.31 8.19 -10.17
C ALA A 105 1.34 7.89 -11.32
N SER A 106 0.12 7.43 -11.02
CA SER A 106 -0.91 7.21 -12.04
C SER A 106 -1.46 8.53 -12.60
N LYS A 107 -1.74 9.53 -11.74
CA LYS A 107 -2.25 10.85 -12.13
C LYS A 107 -1.29 11.59 -13.06
N TYR A 108 0.00 11.53 -12.76
CA TYR A 108 1.06 12.20 -13.51
C TYR A 108 1.75 11.29 -14.52
N SER A 109 1.23 10.08 -14.77
CA SER A 109 1.78 9.10 -15.72
C SER A 109 3.28 8.82 -15.53
N ILE A 110 3.70 8.66 -14.28
CA ILE A 110 5.07 8.30 -13.90
C ILE A 110 5.19 6.77 -13.88
N ASP A 111 5.32 6.19 -15.07
CA ASP A 111 5.27 4.74 -15.28
C ASP A 111 6.40 3.98 -14.57
N THR A 112 7.57 4.60 -14.42
CA THR A 112 8.71 4.01 -13.70
C THR A 112 8.36 3.70 -12.24
N ILE A 113 7.76 4.64 -11.53
CA ILE A 113 7.30 4.47 -10.15
C ILE A 113 6.09 3.52 -10.10
N ARG A 114 5.14 3.69 -11.03
CA ARG A 114 3.95 2.82 -11.10
C ARG A 114 4.35 1.35 -11.23
N ASN A 115 5.22 1.03 -12.18
CA ASN A 115 5.69 -0.33 -12.42
C ASN A 115 6.47 -0.87 -11.23
N ARG A 116 7.35 -0.05 -10.62
CA ARG A 116 8.09 -0.45 -9.42
C ARG A 116 7.16 -0.82 -8.26
N ILE A 117 6.09 -0.05 -8.04
CA ILE A 117 5.09 -0.35 -7.01
C ILE A 117 4.32 -1.63 -7.33
N VAL A 118 3.97 -1.87 -8.60
CA VAL A 118 3.35 -3.14 -9.03
C VAL A 118 4.26 -4.33 -8.74
N ASP A 119 5.56 -4.21 -9.03
CA ASP A 119 6.55 -5.25 -8.72
C ASP A 119 6.62 -5.52 -7.22
N ILE A 120 6.68 -4.47 -6.40
CA ILE A 120 6.67 -4.62 -4.92
C ILE A 120 5.40 -5.38 -4.47
N MET A 121 4.23 -5.05 -5.01
CA MET A 121 2.99 -5.74 -4.64
C MET A 121 3.01 -7.22 -5.07
N ASN A 122 3.52 -7.50 -6.27
CA ASN A 122 3.66 -8.84 -6.82
C ASN A 122 4.71 -9.69 -6.09
N ASP A 123 5.77 -9.09 -5.55
CA ASP A 123 6.79 -9.77 -4.73
C ASP A 123 6.28 -10.15 -3.34
N ASN A 124 5.24 -9.45 -2.86
CA ASN A 124 4.64 -9.68 -1.55
C ASN A 124 3.43 -10.64 -1.60
N TRP A 125 2.88 -10.92 -2.78
CA TRP A 125 1.70 -11.77 -2.94
C TRP A 125 1.90 -12.83 -4.01
N PRO A 126 1.57 -14.10 -3.71
CA PRO A 126 1.69 -15.15 -4.70
C PRO A 126 0.70 -14.93 -5.85
N GLN A 127 1.10 -15.34 -7.06
CA GLN A 127 0.33 -15.23 -8.29
C GLN A 127 0.04 -16.62 -8.89
N THR A 128 0.80 -17.63 -8.48
CA THR A 128 0.60 -19.05 -8.84
C THR A 128 0.47 -19.93 -7.60
N TYR A 129 -0.04 -21.15 -7.78
CA TYR A 129 -0.16 -22.10 -6.67
C TYR A 129 1.20 -22.48 -6.08
N GLU A 130 2.24 -22.67 -6.91
CA GLU A 130 3.61 -22.94 -6.44
C GLU A 130 4.14 -21.79 -5.58
N GLN A 131 3.98 -20.54 -6.02
CA GLN A 131 4.35 -19.36 -5.24
C GLN A 131 3.55 -19.29 -3.93
N TRP A 132 2.27 -19.69 -3.95
CA TRP A 132 1.46 -19.74 -2.74
C TRP A 132 1.96 -20.78 -1.75
N GLN A 133 2.43 -21.95 -2.21
CA GLN A 133 3.03 -22.96 -1.34
C GLN A 133 4.32 -22.44 -0.69
N ILE A 134 5.18 -21.75 -1.45
CA ILE A 134 6.40 -21.09 -0.94
C ILE A 134 6.01 -20.05 0.12
N PHE A 135 5.04 -19.18 -0.20
CA PHE A 135 4.53 -18.16 0.69
C PHE A 135 3.99 -18.74 2.01
N GLN A 136 3.24 -19.85 1.96
CA GLN A 136 2.77 -20.54 3.18
C GLN A 136 3.91 -21.11 4.01
N ALA A 137 4.95 -21.66 3.36
CA ALA A 137 6.14 -22.16 4.05
C ALA A 137 6.90 -21.03 4.76
N GLU A 138 7.07 -19.88 4.10
CA GLU A 138 7.68 -18.68 4.70
C GLU A 138 6.87 -18.18 5.91
N ILE A 139 5.56 -18.03 5.77
CA ILE A 139 4.68 -17.64 6.88
C ILE A 139 4.77 -18.63 8.04
N SER A 140 4.81 -19.93 7.74
CA SER A 140 4.91 -20.98 8.76
C SER A 140 6.24 -20.91 9.52
N ALA A 141 7.34 -20.64 8.81
CA ALA A 141 8.65 -20.44 9.42
C ALA A 141 8.67 -19.19 10.32
N ILE A 142 8.14 -18.05 9.85
CA ILE A 142 8.02 -16.83 10.65
C ILE A 142 7.20 -17.11 11.92
N LYS A 143 6.06 -17.81 11.78
CA LYS A 143 5.21 -18.18 12.91
C LYS A 143 5.93 -19.07 13.93
N ALA A 144 6.74 -20.02 13.47
CA ALA A 144 7.52 -20.90 14.33
C ALA A 144 8.56 -20.11 15.15
N VAL A 145 9.30 -19.19 14.51
CA VAL A 145 10.27 -18.35 15.22
C VAL A 145 9.56 -17.50 16.29
N HIS A 146 8.41 -16.90 15.98
CA HIS A 146 7.67 -16.11 16.98
C HIS A 146 7.14 -16.98 18.12
N LYS A 147 6.74 -18.24 17.84
CA LYS A 147 6.33 -19.20 18.87
C LYS A 147 7.42 -19.43 19.91
N GLU A 148 8.66 -19.58 19.45
CA GLU A 148 9.82 -19.84 20.31
C GLU A 148 10.25 -18.60 21.10
N ASN A 149 9.90 -17.40 20.62
CA ASN A 149 10.27 -16.11 21.21
C ASN A 149 9.09 -15.41 21.91
N ASN A 150 8.21 -16.17 22.57
CA ASN A 150 7.05 -15.64 23.33
C ASN A 150 6.09 -14.74 22.52
N GLY A 151 6.06 -14.88 21.19
CA GLY A 151 5.21 -14.13 20.28
C GLY A 151 5.83 -12.87 19.68
N LEU A 152 7.03 -12.47 20.11
CA LEU A 152 7.70 -11.25 19.65
C LEU A 152 9.13 -11.51 19.18
N VAL A 153 9.52 -10.92 18.06
CA VAL A 153 10.89 -10.92 17.54
C VAL A 153 11.27 -9.48 17.21
N ASP A 154 12.34 -8.98 17.83
CA ASP A 154 12.77 -7.56 17.76
C ASP A 154 11.64 -6.57 18.13
N GLY A 155 10.82 -6.94 19.10
CA GLY A 155 9.68 -6.13 19.55
C GLY A 155 8.48 -6.09 18.60
N ARG A 156 8.51 -6.86 17.50
CA ARG A 156 7.41 -6.99 16.54
C ARG A 156 6.73 -8.34 16.65
N SER A 157 5.42 -8.36 16.43
CA SER A 157 4.60 -9.56 16.39
C SER A 157 4.69 -10.30 15.05
N PHE A 158 4.21 -11.54 15.02
CA PHE A 158 4.11 -12.36 13.81
C PHE A 158 3.36 -11.65 12.68
N GLU A 159 2.26 -10.98 13.01
CA GLU A 159 1.40 -10.34 12.00
C GLU A 159 2.02 -9.06 11.41
N GLU A 160 2.98 -8.44 12.10
CA GLU A 160 3.77 -7.30 11.62
C GLU A 160 4.89 -7.71 10.64
N ARG A 161 4.96 -9.01 10.32
CA ARG A 161 5.95 -9.61 9.40
C ARG A 161 5.30 -10.49 8.34
N ILE A 162 4.01 -10.32 8.09
CA ILE A 162 3.28 -10.98 7.00
C ILE A 162 2.40 -9.96 6.27
N PRO A 163 2.13 -10.15 4.96
CA PRO A 163 1.26 -9.25 4.22
C PRO A 163 -0.19 -9.23 4.74
N GLU A 164 -0.81 -8.05 4.73
CA GLU A 164 -2.19 -7.86 5.18
C GLU A 164 -3.17 -7.97 3.98
N PRO A 165 -4.08 -8.97 3.97
CA PRO A 165 -4.89 -9.27 2.81
C PRO A 165 -5.93 -8.21 2.46
N ALA A 166 -6.56 -7.55 3.44
CA ALA A 166 -7.63 -6.61 3.16
C ALA A 166 -7.11 -5.33 2.47
N ALA A 167 -6.03 -4.76 2.98
CA ALA A 167 -5.33 -3.62 2.40
C ALA A 167 -4.76 -3.97 1.02
N ALA A 168 -4.25 -5.19 0.83
CA ALA A 168 -3.77 -5.63 -0.48
C ALA A 168 -4.92 -5.73 -1.50
N ILE A 169 -6.08 -6.28 -1.12
CA ILE A 169 -7.27 -6.34 -1.98
C ILE A 169 -7.70 -4.93 -2.39
N ARG A 170 -7.84 -4.02 -1.41
CA ARG A 170 -8.24 -2.63 -1.65
C ARG A 170 -7.30 -1.94 -2.62
N PHE A 171 -6.00 -2.05 -2.37
CA PHE A 171 -4.96 -1.49 -3.24
C PHE A 171 -5.03 -2.05 -4.66
N ALA A 172 -5.14 -3.37 -4.81
CA ALA A 172 -5.25 -4.00 -6.12
C ALA A 172 -6.49 -3.56 -6.90
N ARG A 173 -7.61 -3.35 -6.21
CA ARG A 173 -8.82 -2.82 -6.82
C ARG A 173 -8.66 -1.38 -7.26
N ASP A 174 -8.12 -0.53 -6.39
CA ASP A 174 -7.93 0.90 -6.66
C ASP A 174 -7.01 1.15 -7.85
N PHE A 175 -5.98 0.31 -8.02
CA PHE A 175 -4.93 0.53 -9.02
C PHE A 175 -4.91 -0.47 -10.17
N ASN A 176 -5.93 -1.34 -10.24
CA ASN A 176 -6.12 -2.38 -11.25
C ASN A 176 -4.93 -3.36 -11.34
N ILE A 177 -4.60 -4.01 -10.23
CA ILE A 177 -3.55 -5.03 -10.12
C ILE A 177 -4.20 -6.39 -9.80
N PRO A 178 -4.86 -7.02 -10.78
CA PRO A 178 -5.64 -8.24 -10.54
C PRO A 178 -4.79 -9.46 -10.15
N SER A 179 -3.49 -9.44 -10.44
CA SER A 179 -2.55 -10.55 -10.19
C SER A 179 -2.52 -11.01 -8.73
N ILE A 180 -2.70 -10.09 -7.78
CA ILE A 180 -2.64 -10.41 -6.35
C ILE A 180 -4.00 -10.81 -5.76
N LEU A 181 -5.12 -10.51 -6.45
CA LEU A 181 -6.46 -10.70 -5.92
C LEU A 181 -6.80 -12.16 -5.57
N PRO A 182 -6.51 -13.18 -6.40
CA PRO A 182 -6.93 -14.55 -6.12
C PRO A 182 -6.43 -15.05 -4.76
N PHE A 183 -5.13 -14.89 -4.49
CA PHE A 183 -4.53 -15.39 -3.26
C PHE A 183 -4.75 -14.46 -2.06
N ALA A 184 -4.93 -13.15 -2.28
CA ALA A 184 -5.33 -12.24 -1.21
C ALA A 184 -6.76 -12.55 -0.73
N PHE A 185 -7.72 -12.78 -1.63
CA PHE A 185 -9.07 -13.22 -1.26
C PHE A 185 -9.09 -14.60 -0.62
N TYR A 186 -8.34 -15.57 -1.18
CA TYR A 186 -8.22 -16.90 -0.59
C TYR A 186 -7.64 -16.84 0.84
N THR A 187 -6.63 -16.01 1.04
CA THR A 187 -6.03 -15.77 2.37
C THR A 187 -7.03 -15.14 3.33
N LEU A 188 -7.75 -14.10 2.90
CA LEU A 188 -8.79 -13.44 3.69
C LEU A 188 -9.93 -14.40 4.06
N ALA A 189 -10.34 -15.28 3.14
CA ALA A 189 -11.39 -16.28 3.36
C ALA A 189 -11.09 -17.23 4.54
N GLY A 190 -9.81 -17.46 4.84
CA GLY A 190 -9.35 -18.24 6.00
C GLY A 190 -9.36 -17.48 7.33
N ILE A 191 -9.66 -16.18 7.34
CA ILE A 191 -9.67 -15.33 8.53
C ILE A 191 -11.13 -15.11 8.98
N PRO A 192 -11.52 -15.50 10.20
CA PRO A 192 -12.84 -15.16 10.72
C PRO A 192 -13.03 -13.65 10.82
N GLN A 193 -14.23 -13.14 10.49
CA GLN A 193 -14.52 -11.71 10.58
C GLN A 193 -14.37 -11.13 12.00
N SER A 194 -14.56 -11.96 13.02
CA SER A 194 -14.33 -11.57 14.42
C SER A 194 -12.85 -11.31 14.74
N MET A 195 -11.92 -11.71 13.86
CA MET A 195 -10.48 -11.47 14.00
C MET A 195 -10.13 -10.19 13.25
N ASP A 196 -10.50 -9.06 13.84
CA ASP A 196 -10.23 -7.73 13.32
C ASP A 196 -8.90 -7.17 13.86
N TRP A 197 -8.08 -6.65 12.95
CA TRP A 197 -6.74 -6.15 13.26
C TRP A 197 -6.78 -4.98 14.25
N ASP A 198 -7.67 -4.02 14.05
CA ASP A 198 -7.75 -2.78 14.81
C ASP A 198 -8.39 -3.05 16.17
N GLU A 199 -9.49 -3.81 16.21
CA GLU A 199 -10.14 -4.18 17.47
C GLU A 199 -9.23 -5.02 18.38
N SER A 200 -8.48 -5.97 17.80
CA SER A 200 -7.56 -6.81 18.57
C SER A 200 -6.46 -5.99 19.27
N ARG A 201 -6.08 -4.84 18.71
CA ARG A 201 -4.99 -3.98 19.19
C ARG A 201 -5.45 -2.86 20.15
N LYS A 202 -6.76 -2.62 20.30
CA LYS A 202 -7.30 -1.66 21.28
C LYS A 202 -7.18 -2.12 22.73
N VAL A 203 -6.94 -3.41 22.96
CA VAL A 203 -6.84 -3.99 24.30
C VAL A 203 -5.60 -3.42 25.00
N LYS A 204 -5.78 -2.75 26.15
CA LYS A 204 -4.74 -2.01 26.89
C LYS A 204 -3.51 -2.84 27.28
N ASP A 205 -3.61 -4.15 27.19
CA ASP A 205 -2.54 -5.10 27.47
C ASP A 205 -2.33 -6.09 26.33
N PHE A 206 -2.57 -5.65 25.08
CA PHE A 206 -2.38 -6.50 23.90
C PHE A 206 -1.07 -7.23 24.04
N ARG A 207 0.04 -6.50 24.28
CA ARG A 207 1.44 -6.96 24.52
C ARG A 207 1.66 -7.99 25.64
N HIS A 208 0.71 -8.19 26.55
CA HIS A 208 0.77 -9.18 27.63
C HIS A 208 -0.35 -10.24 27.56
N HIS A 209 -1.20 -10.22 26.53
CA HIS A 209 -2.20 -11.27 26.30
C HIS A 209 -1.54 -12.61 25.98
N SER A 210 -2.25 -13.71 26.26
CA SER A 210 -1.76 -15.08 26.06
C SER A 210 -1.15 -15.25 24.67
N THR A 211 0.03 -15.87 24.58
CA THR A 211 0.76 -16.26 23.35
C THR A 211 -0.13 -16.83 22.24
N VAL A 212 -1.24 -17.47 22.60
CA VAL A 212 -2.24 -18.06 21.69
C VAL A 212 -2.99 -17.03 20.83
N ILE A 213 -3.24 -15.81 21.31
CA ILE A 213 -4.00 -14.79 20.57
C ILE A 213 -3.14 -14.20 19.44
N TRP A 214 -1.87 -13.92 19.72
CA TRP A 214 -0.86 -13.41 18.77
C TRP A 214 -0.56 -14.29 17.57
N MET A 215 -0.87 -15.57 17.71
CA MET A 215 -0.62 -16.58 16.69
C MET A 215 -1.74 -16.72 15.69
N LYS A 216 -2.87 -16.06 15.92
CA LYS A 216 -3.99 -16.07 14.99
C LYS A 216 -3.85 -14.88 14.06
N ARG A 217 -4.14 -15.12 12.78
CA ARG A 217 -4.17 -14.08 11.77
C ARG A 217 -5.45 -13.26 11.91
N THR A 218 -5.31 -11.96 11.81
CA THR A 218 -6.34 -10.92 11.76
C THR A 218 -6.30 -10.24 10.40
N ALA A 219 -7.33 -9.45 10.10
CA ALA A 219 -7.38 -8.64 8.89
C ALA A 219 -7.89 -7.23 9.20
N LYS A 220 -7.48 -6.26 8.40
CA LYS A 220 -7.96 -4.87 8.49
C LYS A 220 -9.30 -4.75 7.76
N TRP A 221 -10.36 -5.32 8.34
CA TRP A 221 -11.66 -5.44 7.66
C TRP A 221 -12.24 -4.10 7.21
N ALA A 222 -11.92 -3.01 7.91
CA ALA A 222 -12.30 -1.65 7.55
C ALA A 222 -11.76 -1.17 6.19
N GLN A 223 -10.76 -1.84 5.62
CA GLN A 223 -10.20 -1.51 4.29
C GLN A 223 -11.08 -1.99 3.13
N LEU A 224 -11.98 -2.96 3.36
CA LEU A 224 -12.81 -3.54 2.31
C LEU A 224 -14.05 -2.68 2.08
N ASP A 225 -14.35 -2.37 0.82
CA ASP A 225 -15.63 -1.77 0.47
C ASP A 225 -16.75 -2.82 0.32
N ILE A 226 -17.95 -2.37 -0.04
CA ILE A 226 -19.10 -3.27 -0.22
C ILE A 226 -18.92 -4.28 -1.37
N VAL A 227 -18.17 -3.94 -2.42
CA VAL A 227 -17.89 -4.80 -3.56
C VAL A 227 -16.88 -5.86 -3.18
N ASP A 228 -15.84 -5.47 -2.45
CA ASP A 228 -14.83 -6.37 -1.90
C ASP A 228 -15.46 -7.35 -0.93
N TYR A 229 -16.31 -6.87 -0.02
CA TYR A 229 -17.01 -7.72 0.93
C TYR A 229 -17.94 -8.72 0.23
N ARG A 230 -18.70 -8.28 -0.79
CA ARG A 230 -19.52 -9.20 -1.62
C ARG A 230 -18.67 -10.25 -2.33
N THR A 231 -17.51 -9.86 -2.85
CA THR A 231 -16.57 -10.79 -3.52
C THR A 231 -16.01 -11.81 -2.54
N PHE A 232 -15.62 -11.35 -1.34
CA PHE A 232 -15.17 -12.21 -0.24
C PHE A 232 -16.23 -13.23 0.19
N VAL A 233 -17.49 -12.80 0.38
CA VAL A 233 -18.59 -13.70 0.74
C VAL A 233 -18.79 -14.78 -0.32
N LYS A 234 -18.83 -14.39 -1.61
CA LYS A 234 -18.91 -15.34 -2.73
C LYS A 234 -17.73 -16.32 -2.75
N CYS A 235 -16.52 -15.83 -2.48
CA CYS A 235 -15.32 -16.68 -2.38
C CYS A 235 -15.48 -17.73 -1.27
N ARG A 236 -15.96 -17.34 -0.07
CA ARG A 236 -16.22 -18.29 1.02
C ARG A 236 -17.31 -19.30 0.69
N GLU A 237 -18.38 -18.88 0.01
CA GLU A 237 -19.44 -19.78 -0.45
C GLU A 237 -18.90 -20.81 -1.45
N ALA A 238 -18.11 -20.37 -2.43
CA ALA A 238 -17.47 -21.27 -3.39
C ALA A 238 -16.56 -22.29 -2.71
N LEU A 239 -15.65 -21.84 -1.82
CA LEU A 239 -14.77 -22.72 -1.06
C LEU A 239 -15.55 -23.75 -0.22
N LYS A 240 -16.66 -23.32 0.40
CA LYS A 240 -17.52 -24.23 1.16
C LYS A 240 -18.15 -25.29 0.26
N ASN A 241 -18.64 -24.90 -0.92
CA ASN A 241 -19.26 -25.82 -1.87
C ASN A 241 -18.24 -26.85 -2.38
N ASP A 242 -17.04 -26.40 -2.75
CA ASP A 242 -15.95 -27.29 -3.20
C ASP A 242 -15.60 -28.33 -2.11
N VAL A 243 -15.51 -27.90 -0.85
CA VAL A 243 -15.27 -28.82 0.28
C VAL A 243 -16.39 -29.85 0.43
N VAL A 244 -17.65 -29.43 0.29
CA VAL A 244 -18.81 -30.35 0.34
C VAL A 244 -18.76 -31.35 -0.81
N GLU A 245 -18.47 -30.92 -2.02
CA GLU A 245 -18.35 -31.80 -3.19
C GLU A 245 -17.24 -32.84 -3.00
N ILE A 246 -16.07 -32.43 -2.51
CA ILE A 246 -14.96 -33.32 -2.17
C ILE A 246 -15.40 -34.33 -1.11
N MET A 247 -16.06 -33.88 -0.03
CA MET A 247 -16.57 -34.76 1.02
C MET A 247 -17.59 -35.77 0.50
N VAL A 248 -18.47 -35.39 -0.43
CA VAL A 248 -19.45 -36.30 -1.04
C VAL A 248 -18.76 -37.31 -1.97
N HIS A 249 -17.81 -36.85 -2.78
CA HIS A 249 -17.11 -37.69 -3.75
C HIS A 249 -16.26 -38.76 -3.06
N PHE A 250 -15.54 -38.39 -2.00
CA PHE A 250 -14.62 -39.30 -1.29
C PHE A 250 -15.20 -39.92 -0.01
N GLY A 251 -16.28 -39.36 0.55
CA GLY A 251 -16.93 -39.84 1.78
C GLY A 251 -18.01 -40.89 1.56
N ARG A 252 -18.44 -41.13 0.31
CA ARG A 252 -19.24 -42.30 -0.05
C ARG A 252 -18.32 -43.52 -0.16
N LYS A 253 -18.08 -44.19 0.97
CA LYS A 253 -17.73 -45.61 1.01
C LYS A 253 -19.00 -46.44 1.10
#